data_AF-A0A1C0BSS4-F1
#
_entry.id   AF-A0A1C0BSS4-F1
#
_cell.length_a   1.000
_cell.length_b   1.000
_cell.length_c   1.000
_cell.angle_alpha   90.00
_cell.angle_beta   90.00
_cell.angle_gamma   90.00
#
_symmetry.space_group_name_H-M   'P 1'
#
loop_
_entity.id
_entity.type
_entity.pdbx_description
1 polymer ?
#
loop_
_entity_poly.entity_id
_entity_poly.type
_entity_poly.pdbx_seq_one_letter_code
_entity_poly.pdbx_strand_id
1 'polypeptide(L)' 'QILAIRDTGETNMFDVRKVQEIALREGYNELLVYLADNVGAYSRFILTGKEE' A
#
# COMPACT_ATOMS: atom_id res chain seq x y z
N GLN A 1 -5.71 3.23 -4.96
CA GLN A 1 -4.29 2.85 -5.22
C GLN A 1 -3.94 1.54 -4.52
N ILE A 2 -4.12 1.42 -3.19
CA ILE A 2 -3.82 0.17 -2.44
C ILE A 2 -4.56 -1.05 -3.00
N LEU A 3 -5.89 -0.94 -3.21
CA LEU A 3 -6.69 -2.05 -3.74
C LEU A 3 -6.28 -2.43 -5.17
N ALA A 4 -5.86 -1.46 -5.99
CA ALA A 4 -5.36 -1.75 -7.33
C ALA A 4 -4.10 -2.63 -7.28
N ILE A 5 -3.17 -2.36 -6.36
CA ILE A 5 -1.99 -3.22 -6.13
C ILE A 5 -2.41 -4.59 -5.59
N ARG A 6 -3.40 -4.64 -4.68
CA ARG A 6 -3.90 -5.91 -4.14
C ARG A 6 -4.49 -6.79 -5.24
N ASP A 7 -5.24 -6.20 -6.16
CA ASP A 7 -5.94 -6.92 -7.22
C ASP A 7 -4.97 -7.48 -8.28
N THR A 8 -3.74 -6.96 -8.40
CA THR A 8 -2.71 -7.58 -9.25
C THR A 8 -2.14 -8.88 -8.65
N GLY A 9 -2.18 -9.01 -7.31
CA GLY A 9 -1.59 -10.16 -6.60
C GLY A 9 -0.06 -10.24 -6.70
N GLU A 10 0.62 -9.17 -7.12
CA GLU A 10 2.07 -9.18 -7.39
C GLU A 10 2.93 -9.31 -6.13
N THR A 11 2.43 -8.84 -4.99
CA THR A 11 3.16 -8.91 -3.71
C THR A 11 2.22 -9.17 -2.53
N ASN A 12 2.79 -9.63 -1.43
CA ASN A 12 2.11 -9.62 -0.14
C ASN A 12 1.89 -8.17 0.29
N MET A 13 0.65 -7.79 0.62
CA MET A 13 0.34 -6.41 1.00
C MET A 13 1.02 -5.95 2.31
N PHE A 14 1.59 -6.85 3.12
CA PHE A 14 2.42 -6.50 4.28
C PHE A 14 3.90 -6.27 3.94
N ASP A 15 4.33 -6.60 2.72
CA ASP A 15 5.65 -6.20 2.21
C ASP A 15 5.57 -4.75 1.71
N VAL A 16 5.60 -3.82 2.66
CA VAL A 16 5.46 -2.38 2.41
C VAL A 16 6.51 -1.86 1.44
N ARG A 17 7.75 -2.39 1.50
CA ARG A 17 8.81 -1.99 0.57
C ARG A 17 8.45 -2.36 -0.85
N LYS A 18 7.96 -3.58 -1.06
CA LYS A 18 7.53 -4.01 -2.40
C LYS A 18 6.31 -3.24 -2.89
N VAL A 19 5.37 -2.92 -1.99
CA VAL A 19 4.21 -2.06 -2.31
C VAL A 19 4.67 -0.65 -2.70
N GLN A 20 5.70 -0.09 -2.05
CA GLN A 20 6.29 1.21 -2.43
C GLN A 20 6.97 1.15 -3.81
N GLU A 21 7.68 0.07 -4.14
CA GLU A 21 8.27 -0.12 -5.48
C GLU A 21 7.19 -0.17 -6.56
N ILE A 22 6.11 -0.92 -6.32
CA ILE A 22 4.97 -1.00 -7.26
C ILE A 22 4.29 0.36 -7.35
N ALA A 23 4.06 1.05 -6.22
CA ALA A 23 3.49 2.40 -6.21
C ALA A 23 4.34 3.39 -7.01
N LEU A 24 5.68 3.31 -6.92
CA LEU A 24 6.59 4.11 -7.73
C LEU A 24 6.44 3.81 -9.23
N ARG A 25 6.40 2.52 -9.58
CA ARG A 25 6.27 2.06 -10.97
C ARG A 25 4.95 2.49 -11.62
N GLU A 26 3.85 2.40 -10.87
CA GLU A 26 2.50 2.76 -11.34
C GLU A 26 2.20 4.27 -11.20
N GLY A 27 3.13 5.07 -10.65
CA GLY A 27 2.96 6.52 -10.48
C GLY A 27 2.03 6.93 -9.34
N TYR A 28 1.80 6.05 -8.35
CA TYR A 28 0.99 6.33 -7.16
C TYR A 28 1.76 7.14 -6.11
N ASN A 29 2.08 8.39 -6.44
CA ASN A 29 2.89 9.29 -5.60
C ASN A 29 2.26 9.55 -4.21
N GLU A 30 0.93 9.70 -4.14
CA GLU A 30 0.21 9.88 -2.87
C GLU A 30 0.34 8.67 -1.95
N LEU A 31 0.22 7.46 -2.50
CA LEU A 31 0.43 6.22 -1.75
C LEU A 31 1.87 6.10 -1.25
N LEU A 32 2.85 6.52 -2.05
CA LEU A 32 4.26 6.51 -1.68
C LEU A 32 4.54 7.39 -0.45
N VAL A 33 4.03 8.63 -0.47
CA VAL A 33 4.14 9.56 0.66
C VAL A 33 3.37 9.03 1.87
N TYR A 34 2.15 8.53 1.67
CA TYR A 34 1.35 7.96 2.74
C TYR A 34 2.05 6.79 3.44
N LEU A 35 2.64 5.86 2.69
CA LEU A 35 3.35 4.70 3.23
C LEU A 35 4.64 5.07 3.97
N ALA A 36 5.24 6.24 3.72
CA ALA A 36 6.42 6.68 4.47
C ALA A 36 6.08 6.98 5.94
N ASP A 37 4.92 7.61 6.19
CA ASP A 37 4.56 8.10 7.52
C ASP A 37 3.47 7.25 8.22
N ASN A 38 2.70 6.45 7.47
CA ASN A 38 1.46 5.82 7.97
C ASN A 38 1.43 4.29 7.84
N VAL A 39 2.59 3.62 7.95
CA VAL A 39 2.68 2.14 7.87
C VAL A 39 1.72 1.42 8.84
N GLY A 40 1.51 1.98 10.03
CA GLY A 40 0.59 1.43 11.02
C GLY A 40 -0.88 1.48 10.57
N ALA A 41 -1.34 2.64 10.09
CA ALA A 41 -2.70 2.81 9.58
C ALA A 41 -2.93 1.97 8.32
N TYR A 42 -1.93 1.91 7.42
CA TYR A 42 -1.92 1.01 6.28
C TYR A 42 -2.10 -0.47 6.69
N SER A 43 -1.32 -0.95 7.67
CA SER A 43 -1.41 -2.33 8.13
C SER A 43 -2.78 -2.64 8.75
N ARG A 44 -3.35 -1.70 9.51
CA ARG A 44 -4.72 -1.81 10.05
C ARG A 44 -5.76 -1.88 8.94
N PHE A 45 -5.63 -1.06 7.91
CA PHE A 45 -6.50 -1.09 6.74
C PHE A 45 -6.44 -2.46 6.03
N ILE A 46 -5.25 -3.01 5.80
CA ILE A 46 -5.11 -4.34 5.18
C ILE A 46 -5.76 -5.44 6.03
N LEU A 47 -5.65 -5.38 7.36
CA LEU A 47 -6.23 -6.36 8.26
C LEU A 47 -7.75 -6.24 8.41
N THR A 48 -8.27 -5.03 8.44
CA THR A 48 -9.66 -4.77 8.89
C THR A 48 -10.57 -4.23 7.80
N GLY A 49 -10.01 -3.75 6.69
CA GLY A 49 -10.73 -3.03 5.63
C GLY A 49 -11.33 -1.69 6.08
N LYS A 50 -11.01 -1.20 7.28
CA LYS A 50 -11.48 0.08 7.79
C LYS A 50 -10.49 1.17 7.45
N GLU A 51 -10.98 2.22 6.81
CA GLU A 51 -10.28 3.50 6.67
C GLU A 51 -10.44 4.23 8.03
N GLU A 52 -9.34 4.75 8.58
CA GLU A 52 -9.38 5.60 9.79
C GLU A 52 -9.92 6.99 9.48
#